data_AF-A0A816H874-F1
#
_entry.id   AF-A0A816H874-F1
#
_cell.length_a   1.000
_cell.length_b   1.000
_cell.length_c   1.000
_cell.angle_alpha   90.00
_cell.angle_beta   90.00
_cell.angle_gamma   90.00
#
_symmetry.space_group_name_H-M   'P 1'
#
loop_
_entity.id
_entity.type
_entity.pdbx_description
1 polymer ?
#
loop_
_entity_poly.entity_id
_entity_poly.type
_entity_poly.pdbx_seq_one_letter_code
_entity_poly.pdbx_strand_id
1 'polypeptide(L)'
;MCDLGTWTHIITQTGMFAFTGLNPQQCHTLVHEHHCYIPSDGRVNMCAITEENVDHVAESVHQVIVTLRRSSRKSLAMDLF
;
A
#
# COMPACT_ATOMS: atom_id res chain seq x y z
N MET A 1 1.27 -4.62 -10.32
CA MET A 1 1.19 -5.30 -9.02
C MET A 1 2.44 -4.88 -8.26
N CYS A 2 2.31 -4.19 -7.12
CA CYS A 2 3.47 -3.73 -6.37
C CYS A 2 4.13 -4.89 -5.61
N ASP A 3 5.08 -5.52 -6.28
CA ASP A 3 6.08 -6.35 -5.65
C ASP A 3 7.10 -5.48 -4.90
N LEU A 4 7.84 -6.10 -3.97
CA LEU A 4 8.89 -5.49 -3.12
C LEU A 4 10.03 -4.77 -3.90
N GLY A 5 9.91 -4.62 -5.22
CA GLY A 5 11.04 -4.42 -6.14
C GLY A 5 11.26 -3.01 -6.67
N THR A 6 10.25 -2.15 -6.82
CA THR A 6 10.48 -0.80 -7.37
C THR A 6 9.33 0.17 -7.09
N TRP A 7 9.65 1.33 -6.50
CA TRP A 7 8.75 2.48 -6.32
C TRP A 7 8.97 3.57 -7.38
N THR A 8 9.77 3.28 -8.40
CA THR A 8 10.18 4.23 -9.44
C THR A 8 8.98 4.88 -10.13
N HIS A 9 7.87 4.17 -10.27
CA HIS A 9 6.66 4.68 -10.90
C HIS A 9 6.04 5.88 -10.17
N ILE A 10 6.21 5.98 -8.85
CA ILE A 10 5.74 7.14 -8.07
C ILE A 10 6.56 8.40 -8.42
N ILE A 11 7.86 8.23 -8.64
CA ILE A 11 8.80 9.33 -8.91
C ILE A 11 8.67 9.80 -10.37
N THR A 12 8.41 8.89 -11.30
CA THR A 12 8.30 9.20 -12.74
C THR A 12 6.94 9.77 -13.13
N GLN A 13 5.94 9.69 -12.26
CA GLN A 13 4.59 10.19 -12.53
C GLN A 13 4.52 11.71 -12.33
N THR A 14 4.01 12.41 -13.33
CA THR A 14 3.76 13.86 -13.28
C THR A 14 2.30 14.14 -12.92
N GLY A 15 2.06 14.98 -11.93
CA GLY A 15 0.73 15.44 -11.53
C GLY A 15 0.48 15.34 -10.02
N MET A 16 -0.75 15.66 -9.61
CA MET A 16 -1.15 15.63 -8.19
C MET A 16 -1.42 14.22 -7.67
N PHE A 17 -1.54 13.23 -8.56
CA PHE A 17 -1.92 11.87 -8.21
C PHE A 17 -0.86 10.86 -8.65
N ALA A 18 -0.60 9.88 -7.79
CA ALA A 18 0.25 8.73 -8.08
C ALA A 18 -0.53 7.43 -7.92
N PHE A 19 -0.27 6.45 -8.78
CA PHE A 19 -0.84 5.11 -8.65
C PHE A 19 0.12 4.22 -7.87
N THR A 20 -0.27 3.83 -6.67
CA THR A 20 0.61 3.06 -5.77
C THR A 20 0.72 1.60 -6.15
N GLY A 21 -0.15 1.07 -7.01
CA GLY A 21 -0.19 -0.35 -7.38
C GLY A 21 -0.65 -1.30 -6.28
N LEU A 22 -1.21 -0.75 -5.19
CA LEU A 22 -1.87 -1.48 -4.12
C LEU A 22 -3.18 -2.11 -4.60
N ASN A 23 -3.50 -3.28 -4.09
CA ASN A 23 -4.77 -3.96 -4.37
C ASN A 23 -5.89 -3.45 -3.43
N PRO A 24 -7.18 -3.71 -3.75
CA PRO A 24 -8.29 -3.21 -2.94
C PRO A 24 -8.25 -3.64 -1.46
N GLN A 25 -7.71 -4.81 -1.16
CA GLN A 25 -7.57 -5.31 0.22
C GLN A 25 -6.51 -4.50 0.99
N GLN A 26 -5.39 -4.18 0.35
CA GLN A 26 -4.35 -3.30 0.92
C GLN A 26 -4.90 -1.89 1.16
N CYS A 27 -5.67 -1.35 0.21
CA CYS A 27 -6.32 -0.04 0.36
C CYS A 27 -7.30 -0.03 1.54
N HIS A 28 -8.11 -1.09 1.69
CA HIS A 28 -9.02 -1.24 2.82
C HIS A 28 -8.26 -1.25 4.15
N THR A 29 -7.20 -2.04 4.28
CA THR A 29 -6.37 -2.07 5.49
C THR A 29 -5.76 -0.70 5.80
N LEU A 30 -5.27 0.02 4.79
CA LEU A 30 -4.76 1.39 4.97
C LEU A 30 -5.83 2.33 5.57
N VAL A 31 -7.06 2.25 5.10
CA VAL A 31 -8.17 3.09 5.58
C VAL A 31 -8.56 2.72 7.03
N HIS A 32 -8.71 1.44 7.32
CA HIS A 32 -9.32 0.97 8.57
C HIS A 32 -8.34 0.77 9.73
N GLU A 33 -7.09 0.41 9.46
CA GLU A 33 -6.08 0.11 10.49
C GLU A 33 -5.05 1.23 10.62
N HIS A 34 -4.75 1.94 9.53
CA HIS A 34 -3.69 2.96 9.48
C HIS A 34 -4.21 4.39 9.31
N HIS A 35 -5.53 4.57 9.16
CA HIS A 35 -6.18 5.86 8.93
C HIS A 35 -5.64 6.64 7.71
N CYS A 36 -5.15 5.92 6.70
CA CYS A 36 -4.74 6.47 5.41
C CYS A 36 -5.89 6.35 4.41
N TYR A 37 -6.63 7.44 4.20
CA TYR A 37 -7.82 7.45 3.35
C TYR A 37 -7.47 7.53 1.87
N ILE A 38 -7.46 6.38 1.20
CA ILE A 38 -7.21 6.27 -0.25
C ILE A 38 -8.36 5.52 -0.94
N PRO A 39 -8.66 5.79 -2.23
CA PRO A 39 -9.64 5.03 -2.97
C PRO A 39 -9.17 3.60 -3.21
N SER A 40 -10.11 2.68 -3.46
CA SER A 40 -9.83 1.25 -3.66
C SER A 40 -8.99 0.94 -4.89
N ASP A 41 -8.83 1.89 -5.82
CA ASP A 41 -7.96 1.80 -6.99
C ASP A 41 -6.48 2.07 -6.68
N GLY A 42 -6.15 2.44 -5.44
CA GLY A 42 -4.78 2.69 -4.99
C GLY A 42 -4.20 4.02 -5.46
N ARG A 43 -5.04 4.96 -5.94
CA ARG A 43 -4.60 6.29 -6.34
C ARG A 43 -4.42 7.22 -5.12
N VAL A 44 -3.23 7.77 -4.95
CA VAL A 44 -2.89 8.67 -3.84
C VAL A 44 -2.79 10.11 -4.34
N ASN A 45 -3.32 11.05 -3.55
CA ASN A 45 -3.11 12.49 -3.75
C ASN A 45 -1.78 12.91 -3.11
N MET A 46 -0.75 13.17 -3.92
CA MET A 46 0.58 13.53 -3.44
C MET A 46 0.59 14.87 -2.71
N CYS A 47 -0.37 15.76 -2.99
CA CYS A 47 -0.49 17.04 -2.28
C CYS A 47 -0.96 16.88 -0.83
N ALA A 48 -1.49 15.72 -0.43
CA ALA A 48 -1.87 15.42 0.94
C ALA A 48 -0.69 14.89 1.79
N ILE A 49 0.44 14.58 1.16
CA ILE A 49 1.65 14.14 1.85
C ILE A 49 2.47 15.37 2.23
N THR A 50 2.85 15.44 3.50
CA THR A 50 3.65 16.52 4.08
C THR A 50 4.87 15.93 4.78
N GLU A 51 5.85 16.76 5.11
CA GLU A 51 7.03 16.33 5.89
C GLU A 51 6.66 15.75 7.25
N GLU A 52 5.51 16.13 7.81
CA GLU A 52 5.03 15.65 9.12
C GLU A 52 4.39 14.25 9.05
N ASN A 53 3.77 13.89 7.92
CA ASN A 53 3.01 12.64 7.80
C ASN A 53 3.66 11.59 6.89
N VAL A 54 4.70 11.95 6.13
CA VAL A 54 5.34 11.08 5.13
C VAL A 54 5.83 9.77 5.73
N ASP A 55 6.42 9.81 6.92
CA ASP A 55 6.94 8.61 7.60
C ASP A 55 5.81 7.65 7.98
N HIS A 56 4.70 8.19 8.52
CA HIS A 56 3.52 7.39 8.87
C HIS A 56 2.89 6.74 7.64
N VAL A 57 2.77 7.50 6.53
CA VAL A 57 2.25 6.98 5.26
C VAL A 57 3.15 5.87 4.72
N ALA A 58 4.47 6.08 4.71
CA ALA A 58 5.44 5.11 4.20
C ALA A 58 5.43 3.82 5.04
N GLU A 59 5.40 3.93 6.37
CA GLU A 59 5.32 2.78 7.27
C GLU A 59 4.01 2.01 7.11
N SER A 60 2.88 2.72 7.02
CA SER A 60 1.57 2.12 6.80
C SER A 60 1.53 1.33 5.48
N VAL A 61 2.06 1.90 4.40
CA VAL A 61 2.19 1.24 3.09
C VAL A 61 3.09 0.01 3.18
N HIS A 62 4.21 0.09 3.90
CA HIS A 62 5.11 -1.05 4.11
C HIS A 62 4.40 -2.19 4.85
N GLN A 63 3.69 -1.88 5.94
CA GLN A 63 2.98 -2.85 6.77
C GLN A 63 1.92 -3.61 5.94
N VAL A 64 1.10 -2.93 5.13
CA VAL A 64 0.07 -3.61 4.33
C VAL A 64 0.66 -4.50 3.23
N ILE A 65 1.82 -4.14 2.67
CA ILE A 65 2.51 -4.96 1.66
C ILE A 65 3.12 -6.22 2.30
N VAL A 66 3.77 -6.08 3.46
CA VAL A 66 4.42 -7.20 4.16
C VAL A 66 3.40 -8.14 4.81
N THR A 67 2.36 -7.58 5.41
CA THR A 67 1.35 -8.35 6.17
C THR A 67 0.51 -9.22 5.25
N LEU A 68 0.03 -8.70 4.11
CA LEU A 68 -0.77 -9.49 3.18
C LEU A 68 0.06 -10.55 2.42
N ARG A 69 1.38 -10.37 2.29
CA ARG A 69 2.29 -11.45 1.84
C ARG A 69 2.32 -12.64 2.80
N ARG A 70 2.14 -12.42 4.11
CA ARG A 70 2.12 -13.50 5.12
C ARG A 70 0.80 -14.25 5.13
N SER A 71 -0.33 -13.58 4.89
CA SER A 71 -1.65 -14.24 4.79
C SER A 71 -1.72 -15.23 3.63
N SER A 72 -1.16 -14.90 2.45
CA SER A 72 -1.09 -15.84 1.32
C SER A 72 -0.23 -17.09 1.59
N ARG A 73 0.80 -17.01 2.45
CA ARG A 73 1.62 -18.19 2.78
C ARG A 73 0.98 -19.09 3.83
N LYS A 74 0.14 -18.53 4.72
CA LYS A 74 -0.55 -19.33 5.75
C LYS A 74 -1.65 -20.23 5.15
N SER A 75 -2.29 -19.80 4.06
CA SER A 75 -3.29 -20.63 3.36
C SER A 75 -2.69 -21.95 2.87
N LEU A 76 -1.53 -21.92 2.21
CA LEU A 76 -0.85 -23.13 1.70
C LEU A 76 -0.35 -24.08 2.80
N ALA A 77 -0.19 -23.62 4.04
CA ALA A 77 0.27 -24.46 5.14
C ALA A 77 -0.87 -25.18 5.88
N MET A 78 -2.12 -24.74 5.69
CA MET A 78 -3.30 -25.35 6.30
C MET A 78 -3.96 -26.42 5.41
N ASP A 79 -3.54 -26.55 4.15
CA ASP A 79 -4.02 -27.58 3.21
C ASP A 79 -3.14 -28.86 3.20
N LEU A 80 -2.24 -29.00 4.19
CA LEU A 80 -1.27 -30.10 4.31
C LEU A 80 -1.50 -31.02 5.52
N PHE A 81 -2.70 -31.00 6.10
CA PHE A 81 -3.17 -31.95 7.12
C PHE A 81 -4.53 -32.55 6.76
#